data_AF-A0A401QEM5-F1
#
_entry.id   AF-A0A401QEM5-F1
#
_cell.length_a   1.000
_cell.length_b   1.000
_cell.length_c   1.000
_cell.angle_alpha   90.00
_cell.angle_beta   90.00
_cell.angle_gamma   90.00
#
_symmetry.space_group_name_H-M   'P 1'
#
loop_
_entity.id
_entity.type
_entity.pdbx_description
1 polymer ?
#
loop_
_entity_poly.entity_id
_entity_poly.type
_entity_poly.pdbx_seq_one_letter_code
_entity_poly.pdbx_strand_id
1 'polypeptide(L)'
;TVDKHTVEITNCFSVPHNESEDEVAVDMEFAKNMYELHKKVAPNEVIVGWFATGHDITEHSVLIHEYYSREAQNPVHITVDTMLQDGRMIIKAYVSTPLGVPGKTMGVMFTPLTVKYVYYDTERIGGK
;
A
#
# COMPACT_ATOMS: atom_id res chain seq x y z
N THR A 1 9.12 1.76 8.55
CA THR A 1 10.28 0.86 8.78
C THR A 1 9.83 -0.59 8.74
N VAL A 2 10.66 -1.54 8.27
CA VAL A 2 10.34 -2.98 8.29
C VAL A 2 11.22 -3.66 9.33
N ASP A 3 10.63 -4.16 10.42
CA ASP A 3 11.32 -4.95 11.45
C ASP A 3 10.80 -6.40 11.41
N LYS A 4 11.63 -7.33 10.93
CA LYS A 4 11.53 -8.82 10.87
C LYS A 4 10.17 -9.48 10.58
N HIS A 5 9.05 -9.05 11.16
CA HIS A 5 7.67 -9.48 10.89
C HIS A 5 6.62 -8.35 10.97
N THR A 6 7.03 -7.10 11.15
CA THR A 6 6.16 -5.93 11.31
C THR A 6 6.57 -4.84 10.32
N VAL A 7 5.58 -4.35 9.57
CA VAL A 7 5.74 -3.19 8.70
C VAL A 7 5.09 -2.01 9.39
N GLU A 8 5.87 -1.00 9.68
CA GLU A 8 5.40 0.25 10.25
C GLU A 8 5.24 1.30 9.15
N ILE A 9 4.02 1.80 9.00
CA ILE A 9 3.62 2.84 8.05
C ILE A 9 3.37 4.12 8.84
N THR A 10 4.22 5.11 8.64
CA THR A 10 4.22 6.40 9.35
C THR A 10 3.73 7.55 8.49
N ASN A 11 3.81 7.41 7.16
CA ASN A 11 3.41 8.44 6.22
C ASN A 11 2.91 7.83 4.90
N CYS A 12 2.18 8.63 4.12
CA CYS A 12 1.67 8.27 2.80
C CYS A 12 1.48 9.52 1.92
N PHE A 13 1.60 9.36 0.62
CA PHE A 13 1.25 10.39 -0.37
C PHE A 13 0.44 9.78 -1.51
N SER A 14 -0.43 10.58 -2.13
CA SER A 14 -1.20 10.14 -3.30
C SER A 14 -0.38 10.29 -4.57
N VAL A 15 -0.59 9.36 -5.50
CA VAL A 15 0.02 9.38 -6.84
C VAL A 15 -1.11 9.46 -7.87
N PRO A 16 -1.02 10.36 -8.86
CA PRO A 16 -1.93 10.36 -9.99
C PRO A 16 -1.94 8.98 -10.66
N HIS A 17 -3.13 8.41 -10.80
CA HIS A 17 -3.35 7.15 -11.50
C HIS A 17 -4.56 7.29 -12.42
N ASN A 18 -4.57 6.51 -13.49
CA ASN A 18 -5.69 6.38 -14.40
C ASN A 18 -6.03 4.90 -14.54
N GLU A 19 -7.25 4.54 -14.14
CA GLU A 19 -7.82 3.20 -14.28
C GLU A 19 -8.80 3.20 -15.46
N SER A 20 -8.44 2.47 -16.51
CA SER A 20 -9.32 2.12 -17.64
C SER A 20 -9.75 0.65 -17.51
N GLU A 21 -10.69 0.20 -18.34
CA GLU A 21 -11.20 -1.20 -18.27
C GLU A 21 -10.09 -2.26 -18.33
N ASP A 22 -9.07 -2.06 -19.19
CA ASP A 22 -7.99 -3.04 -19.39
C ASP A 22 -6.60 -2.57 -18.92
N GLU A 23 -6.45 -1.29 -18.55
CA GLU A 23 -5.15 -0.69 -18.29
C GLU A 23 -5.14 0.17 -17.03
N VAL A 24 -4.06 0.06 -16.25
CA VAL A 24 -3.80 0.95 -15.11
C VAL A 24 -2.49 1.67 -15.35
N ALA A 25 -2.55 3.01 -15.43
CA ALA A 25 -1.39 3.86 -15.55
C ALA A 25 -1.13 4.59 -14.23
N VAL A 26 0.08 4.45 -13.68
CA VAL A 26 0.53 5.16 -12.47
C VAL A 26 1.68 6.08 -12.85
N ASP A 27 1.63 7.34 -12.43
CA ASP A 27 2.70 8.30 -12.69
C ASP A 27 3.91 8.05 -11.76
N MET A 28 4.83 7.21 -12.23
CA MET A 28 6.03 6.83 -11.49
C MET A 28 7.04 7.98 -11.37
N GLU A 29 7.04 8.93 -12.30
CA GLU A 29 7.92 10.09 -12.24
C GLU A 29 7.48 11.02 -11.11
N PHE A 30 6.17 11.25 -11.01
CA PHE A 30 5.58 11.96 -9.89
C PHE A 30 5.88 11.27 -8.56
N ALA A 31 5.70 9.94 -8.48
CA ALA A 31 5.98 9.18 -7.27
C ALA A 31 7.46 9.28 -6.83
N LYS A 32 8.40 9.22 -7.78
CA LYS A 32 9.84 9.40 -7.51
C LYS A 32 10.16 10.80 -7.01
N ASN A 33 9.62 11.83 -7.66
CA ASN A 33 9.81 13.22 -7.25
C ASN A 33 9.28 13.47 -5.83
N MET A 34 8.08 12.97 -5.52
CA MET A 34 7.53 13.05 -4.16
C MET A 34 8.37 12.30 -3.14
N TYR A 35 8.82 11.10 -3.47
CA TYR A 35 9.70 10.33 -2.59
C TYR A 35 11.03 11.04 -2.32
N GLU A 36 11.66 11.67 -3.31
CA GLU A 36 12.87 12.46 -3.11
C GLU A 36 12.66 13.66 -2.18
N LEU A 37 11.54 14.38 -2.33
CA LEU A 37 11.17 15.46 -1.42
C LEU A 37 10.96 14.95 0.00
N HIS A 38 10.29 13.81 0.14
CA HIS A 38 10.01 13.18 1.42
C HIS A 38 11.30 12.74 2.12
N LYS A 39 12.24 12.14 1.37
CA LYS A 39 13.59 11.76 1.81
C LYS A 39 14.40 12.93 2.37
N LYS A 40 14.18 14.17 1.91
CA LYS A 40 14.84 15.37 2.45
C LYS A 40 14.38 15.71 3.86
N VAL A 41 13.12 15.41 4.19
CA VAL A 41 12.53 15.69 5.51
C VAL A 41 12.77 14.50 6.46
N ALA A 42 12.57 13.29 5.96
CA ALA A 42 12.66 12.06 6.74
C ALA A 42 13.52 11.01 5.99
N PRO A 43 14.86 11.08 6.12
CA PRO A 43 15.77 10.25 5.33
C PRO A 43 15.71 8.75 5.64
N ASN A 44 15.14 8.39 6.79
CA ASN A 44 14.97 7.01 7.25
C ASN A 44 13.68 6.35 6.74
N GLU A 45 12.75 7.12 6.18
CA GLU A 45 11.51 6.60 5.60
C GLU A 45 11.79 6.01 4.21
N VAL A 46 11.14 4.90 3.92
CA VAL A 46 11.28 4.13 2.68
C VAL A 46 9.90 3.73 2.18
N ILE A 47 9.76 3.55 0.87
CA ILE A 47 8.53 3.01 0.28
C ILE A 47 8.37 1.56 0.71
N VAL A 48 7.28 1.26 1.42
CA VAL A 48 6.95 -0.10 1.90
C VAL A 48 5.78 -0.72 1.14
N GLY A 49 5.10 0.03 0.28
CA GLY A 49 3.88 -0.41 -0.38
C GLY A 49 3.06 0.71 -0.98
N TRP A 50 1.79 0.42 -1.24
CA TRP A 50 0.82 1.33 -1.84
C TRP A 50 -0.55 1.14 -1.19
N PHE A 51 -1.40 2.15 -1.32
CA PHE A 51 -2.76 2.12 -0.80
C PHE A 51 -3.76 2.54 -1.87
N ALA A 52 -4.98 2.00 -1.77
CA ALA A 52 -6.10 2.38 -2.61
C ALA A 52 -7.37 2.51 -1.77
N THR A 53 -8.30 3.34 -2.26
CA THR A 53 -9.64 3.44 -1.70
C THR A 53 -10.52 2.35 -2.28
N GLY A 54 -11.15 1.54 -1.42
CA GLY A 54 -11.97 0.41 -1.85
C GLY A 54 -12.21 -0.57 -0.71
N HIS A 55 -13.32 -1.30 -0.80
CA HIS A 55 -13.67 -2.31 0.20
C HIS A 55 -12.90 -3.63 -0.01
N ASP A 56 -12.60 -3.98 -1.27
CA ASP A 56 -12.04 -5.26 -1.69
C ASP A 56 -10.90 -5.12 -2.70
N ILE A 57 -10.15 -6.22 -2.85
CA ILE A 57 -9.12 -6.37 -3.87
C ILE A 57 -9.79 -6.58 -5.23
N THR A 58 -9.37 -5.80 -6.21
CA THR A 58 -9.86 -5.84 -7.60
C THR A 58 -8.83 -6.49 -8.52
N GLU A 59 -9.21 -6.76 -9.78
CA GLU A 59 -8.26 -7.23 -10.80
C GLU A 59 -7.12 -6.21 -11.04
N HIS A 60 -7.47 -4.92 -11.05
CA HIS A 60 -6.51 -3.81 -11.13
C HIS A 60 -5.47 -3.82 -10.00
N SER A 61 -5.81 -4.39 -8.83
CA SER A 61 -4.87 -4.51 -7.72
C SER A 61 -3.68 -5.38 -8.05
N VAL A 62 -3.85 -6.42 -8.89
CA VAL A 62 -2.73 -7.29 -9.33
C VAL A 62 -1.79 -6.50 -10.22
N LEU A 63 -2.32 -5.71 -11.16
CA LEU A 63 -1.55 -4.89 -12.09
C LEU A 63 -0.73 -3.83 -11.34
N ILE A 64 -1.38 -3.04 -10.47
CA ILE A 64 -0.71 -2.02 -9.64
C ILE A 64 0.36 -2.67 -8.76
N HIS A 65 0.07 -3.84 -8.19
CA HIS A 65 1.02 -4.54 -7.34
C HIS A 65 2.27 -4.99 -8.09
N GLU A 66 2.15 -5.43 -9.34
CA GLU A 66 3.30 -5.78 -10.16
C GLU A 66 4.19 -4.55 -10.42
N TYR A 67 3.60 -3.38 -10.66
CA TYR A 67 4.34 -2.13 -10.81
C TYR A 67 5.14 -1.80 -9.54
N TYR A 68 4.50 -1.80 -8.38
CA TYR A 68 5.18 -1.47 -7.11
C TYR A 68 6.17 -2.55 -6.66
N SER A 69 6.02 -3.81 -7.09
CA SER A 69 6.99 -4.87 -6.81
C SER A 69 8.35 -4.62 -7.48
N ARG A 70 8.41 -3.73 -8.47
CA ARG A 70 9.67 -3.30 -9.11
C ARG A 70 10.39 -2.21 -8.31
N GLU A 71 9.66 -1.45 -7.50
CA GLU A 71 10.20 -0.32 -6.71
C GLU A 71 10.44 -0.68 -5.24
N ALA A 72 9.67 -1.61 -4.67
CA ALA A 72 9.79 -2.04 -3.28
C ALA A 72 9.82 -3.57 -3.17
N GLN A 73 10.69 -4.07 -2.29
CA GLN A 73 10.75 -5.49 -1.97
C GLN A 73 9.55 -5.87 -1.09
N ASN A 74 8.72 -6.80 -1.56
CA ASN A 74 7.52 -7.29 -0.88
C ASN A 74 6.53 -6.15 -0.51
N PRO A 75 5.98 -5.43 -1.50
CA PRO A 75 5.14 -4.26 -1.22
C PRO A 75 3.86 -4.66 -0.48
N VAL A 76 3.49 -3.88 0.53
CA VAL A 76 2.22 -4.03 1.25
C VAL A 76 1.13 -3.29 0.48
N HIS A 77 0.02 -3.95 0.16
CA HIS A 77 -1.17 -3.32 -0.39
C HIS A 77 -2.16 -3.02 0.74
N ILE A 78 -2.58 -1.77 0.85
CA ILE A 78 -3.56 -1.33 1.84
C ILE A 78 -4.85 -0.92 1.14
N THR A 79 -5.98 -1.50 1.54
CA THR A 79 -7.29 -1.03 1.09
C THR A 79 -7.95 -0.24 2.20
N VAL A 80 -8.41 0.96 1.85
CA VAL A 80 -9.07 1.88 2.75
C VAL A 80 -10.54 1.99 2.36
N ASP A 81 -11.42 1.45 3.19
CA ASP A 81 -12.85 1.59 3.00
C ASP A 81 -13.33 2.92 3.60
N THR A 82 -13.83 3.78 2.70
CA THR A 82 -14.38 5.09 3.00
C THR A 82 -15.91 5.12 2.99
N MET A 83 -16.59 4.00 2.75
CA MET A 83 -18.06 3.94 2.71
C MET A 83 -18.71 4.15 4.07
N LEU A 84 -17.93 4.09 5.18
CA LEU A 84 -18.37 4.41 6.54
C LEU A 84 -19.68 3.70 6.95
N GLN A 85 -19.96 2.52 6.39
CA GLN A 85 -21.26 1.85 6.58
C GLN A 85 -21.56 1.54 8.06
N ASP A 86 -20.52 1.35 8.88
CA ASP A 86 -20.61 1.15 10.34
C ASP A 86 -20.06 2.34 11.15
N GLY A 87 -19.93 3.52 10.54
CA GLY A 87 -19.37 4.72 11.18
C GLY A 87 -17.89 4.60 11.54
N ARG A 88 -17.20 3.59 10.99
CA ARG A 88 -15.76 3.36 11.15
C ARG A 88 -15.11 3.22 9.79
N MET A 89 -13.96 3.85 9.63
CA MET A 89 -13.05 3.61 8.52
C MET A 89 -12.40 2.24 8.72
N ILE A 90 -12.45 1.39 7.69
CA ILE A 90 -11.85 0.06 7.75
C ILE A 90 -10.60 0.08 6.90
N ILE A 91 -9.46 -0.25 7.53
CA ILE A 91 -8.20 -0.44 6.83
C ILE A 91 -7.87 -1.92 6.85
N LYS A 92 -7.70 -2.51 5.68
CA LYS A 92 -7.20 -3.88 5.49
C LYS A 92 -5.83 -3.79 4.82
N ALA A 93 -4.91 -4.66 5.22
CA ALA A 93 -3.58 -4.74 4.62
C ALA A 93 -3.36 -6.15 4.06
N TYR A 94 -2.60 -6.24 2.99
CA TYR A 94 -2.33 -7.49 2.29
C TYR A 94 -0.88 -7.53 1.81
N VAL A 95 -0.33 -8.74 1.76
CA VAL A 95 0.95 -9.02 1.10
C VAL A 95 0.72 -10.00 -0.05
N SER A 96 1.45 -9.85 -1.15
CA SER A 96 1.41 -10.83 -2.22
C SER A 96 2.16 -12.10 -1.82
N THR A 97 1.60 -13.23 -2.19
CA THR A 97 2.21 -14.55 -2.06
C THR A 97 2.06 -15.26 -3.38
N PRO A 98 3.17 -15.75 -3.99
CA PRO A 98 3.07 -16.54 -5.21
C PRO A 98 2.25 -17.80 -4.91
N LEU A 99 1.18 -18.00 -5.69
CA LEU A 99 0.31 -19.15 -5.58
C LEU A 99 0.43 -19.96 -6.87
N GLY A 100 0.87 -21.21 -6.77
CA GLY A 100 0.97 -22.06 -7.94
C GLY A 100 1.80 -23.30 -7.69
N VAL A 101 1.79 -24.17 -8.68
CA VAL A 101 2.58 -25.40 -8.69
C VAL A 101 3.91 -25.13 -9.42
N PRO A 102 5.06 -25.51 -8.85
CA PRO A 102 6.35 -25.38 -9.53
C PRO A 102 6.29 -26.02 -10.94
N GLY A 103 6.62 -25.25 -11.97
CA GLY A 103 6.62 -25.71 -13.37
C GLY A 103 5.28 -25.61 -14.11
N LYS A 104 4.25 -24.97 -13.54
CA LYS A 104 2.98 -24.63 -14.20
C LYS A 104 2.63 -23.14 -13.97
N THR A 105 1.40 -22.75 -14.30
CA THR A 105 0.89 -21.38 -14.07
C THR A 105 1.12 -20.94 -12.63
N MET A 106 1.84 -19.83 -12.46
CA MET A 106 2.00 -19.13 -11.19
C MET A 106 1.05 -17.94 -11.20
N GLY A 107 0.21 -17.84 -10.17
CA GLY A 107 -0.62 -16.68 -9.88
C GLY A 107 -0.11 -15.91 -8.66
N VAL A 108 -0.76 -14.80 -8.38
CA VAL A 108 -0.51 -13.99 -7.18
C VAL A 108 -1.75 -14.04 -6.30
N MET A 109 -1.58 -14.38 -5.03
CA MET A 109 -2.63 -14.31 -4.02
C MET A 109 -2.29 -13.21 -3.02
N PHE A 110 -3.29 -12.44 -2.61
CA PHE A 110 -3.16 -11.46 -1.55
C PHE A 110 -3.55 -12.08 -0.21
N THR A 111 -2.56 -12.23 0.67
CA THR A 111 -2.77 -12.76 2.02
C THR A 111 -3.04 -11.59 2.98
N PRO A 112 -4.16 -11.59 3.73
CA PRO A 112 -4.47 -10.51 4.65
C PRO A 112 -3.49 -10.48 5.83
N LEU A 113 -3.14 -9.27 6.26
CA LEU A 113 -2.30 -8.96 7.40
C LEU A 113 -3.14 -8.35 8.53
N THR A 114 -2.73 -8.59 9.78
CA THR A 114 -3.33 -7.93 10.93
C THR A 114 -2.87 -6.47 11.00
N VAL A 115 -3.81 -5.54 10.96
CA VAL A 115 -3.56 -4.10 11.08
C VAL A 115 -3.74 -3.66 12.54
N LYS A 116 -2.82 -2.83 13.04
CA LYS A 116 -2.91 -2.18 14.34
C LYS A 116 -2.65 -0.68 14.18
N TYR A 117 -3.51 0.13 14.79
CA TYR A 117 -3.32 1.58 14.83
C TYR A 117 -2.43 1.93 16.03
N VAL A 118 -1.32 2.59 15.76
CA VAL A 118 -0.42 3.14 16.78
C VAL A 118 -0.40 4.64 16.59
N TYR A 119 -0.56 5.38 17.68
CA TYR A 119 -0.54 6.84 17.67
C TYR A 119 0.65 7.30 18.49
N TYR A 120 1.48 8.17 17.94
CA TYR A 120 2.56 8.80 18.69
C TYR A 120 2.00 9.89 19.60
N ASP A 121 2.61 10.11 20.77
CA ASP A 121 2.07 11.05 21.77
C ASP A 121 1.93 12.49 21.24
N THR A 122 2.74 12.89 20.26
CA THR A 122 2.64 14.19 19.58
C THR A 122 1.38 14.32 18.71
N GLU A 123 0.85 13.22 18.17
CA GLU A 123 -0.34 13.19 17.33
C GLU A 123 -1.64 13.18 18.16
N ARG A 124 -1.58 12.65 19.40
CA ARG A 124 -2.72 12.61 20.33
C ARG A 124 -3.17 13.98 20.82
N ILE A 125 -2.28 14.98 20.80
CA ILE A 125 -2.54 16.32 21.35
C ILE A 125 -3.41 17.18 20.43
N GLY A 126 -3.40 16.90 19.12
CA GLY A 126 -4.20 17.63 18.11
C GLY A 126 -5.62 17.12 17.90
N GLY A 127 -5.98 15.97 18.50
CA GLY A 127 -7.28 15.31 18.34
C GLY A 127 -8.32 15.64 19.42
N LYS A 128 -8.17 16.74 20.16
CA LYS A 128 -9.15 17.23 21.14
C LYS A 128 -10.01 18.35 20.59
#